data_AF-A0A932SJS2-F1
#
_entry.id   AF-A0A932SJS2-F1
#
_cell.length_a   1.000
_cell.length_b   1.000
_cell.length_c   1.000
_cell.angle_alpha   90.00
_cell.angle_beta   90.00
_cell.angle_gamma   90.00
#
_symmetry.space_group_name_H-M   'P 1'
#
loop_
_entity.id
_entity.type
_entity.pdbx_description
1 polymer ?
#
loop_
_entity_poly.entity_id
_entity_poly.type
_entity_poly.pdbx_seq_one_letter_code
_entity_poly.pdbx_strand_id
1 'polypeptide(L)'
;MESLVQVVSMRDYFRLCVQHSFEDLGLGGETEIATPYLTDLLVRFAEADHVTPPGADGAPLVSVADRLAEIQRVWALDGPLFDPAREIEISRQLGDYTLFMSGFFWERVRDMAASRHYTRVGRRAYRVVAEHHRAAGSEDALVFRALSERFMRYAGVLMYMREVYVGANFAPWPHRLFARIITE
;
A
#
# COMPACT_ATOMS: atom_id res chain seq x y z
N MET A 1 -35.16 -20.86 13.44
CA MET A 1 -34.45 -19.62 13.80
C MET A 1 -33.13 -19.66 13.05
N GLU A 2 -33.19 -19.40 11.74
CA GLU A 2 -32.01 -19.38 10.88
C GLU A 2 -31.21 -18.12 11.20
N SER A 3 -30.01 -18.31 11.72
CA SER A 3 -29.02 -17.26 11.82
C SER A 3 -28.69 -16.82 10.39
N LEU A 4 -29.19 -15.64 10.01
CA LEU A 4 -28.72 -14.92 8.84
C LEU A 4 -27.25 -14.57 9.08
N VAL A 5 -26.35 -15.43 8.61
CA VAL A 5 -24.94 -15.09 8.48
C VAL A 5 -24.89 -13.93 7.49
N GLN A 6 -24.77 -12.72 8.01
CA GLN A 6 -24.64 -11.53 7.19
C GLN A 6 -23.30 -11.63 6.46
N VAL A 7 -23.34 -11.93 5.16
CA VAL A 7 -22.14 -11.96 4.31
C VAL A 7 -21.68 -10.52 4.14
N VAL A 8 -20.82 -10.06 5.03
CA VAL A 8 -20.15 -8.75 4.91
C VAL A 8 -19.16 -8.84 3.76
N SER A 9 -19.17 -7.86 2.85
CA SER A 9 -18.19 -7.82 1.76
C SER A 9 -16.79 -7.61 2.34
N MET A 10 -15.74 -8.13 1.69
CA MET A 10 -14.35 -7.93 2.13
C MET A 10 -13.99 -6.45 2.29
N ARG A 11 -14.52 -5.61 1.39
CA ARG A 11 -14.38 -4.16 1.45
C ARG A 11 -15.02 -3.57 2.71
N ASP A 12 -16.24 -3.96 3.03
CA ASP A 12 -16.95 -3.47 4.21
C ASP A 12 -16.26 -3.92 5.50
N TYR A 13 -15.79 -5.16 5.53
CA TYR A 13 -15.00 -5.69 6.64
C TYR A 13 -13.72 -4.86 6.86
N PHE A 14 -12.90 -4.66 5.82
CA PHE A 14 -11.68 -3.85 5.93
C PHE A 14 -11.96 -2.41 6.32
N ARG A 15 -13.03 -1.80 5.77
CA ARG A 15 -13.42 -0.44 6.14
C ARG A 15 -13.70 -0.33 7.64
N LEU A 16 -14.51 -1.24 8.19
CA LEU A 16 -14.85 -1.24 9.62
C LEU A 16 -13.61 -1.41 10.49
N CYS A 17 -12.74 -2.37 10.15
CA CYS A 17 -11.51 -2.60 10.89
C CYS A 17 -10.57 -1.39 10.87
N VAL A 18 -10.42 -0.72 9.72
CA VAL A 18 -9.60 0.50 9.60
C VAL A 18 -10.20 1.64 10.42
N GLN A 19 -11.53 1.84 10.35
CA GLN A 19 -12.22 2.88 11.13
C GLN A 19 -12.01 2.69 12.63
N HIS A 20 -12.27 1.49 13.15
CA HIS A 20 -12.06 1.21 14.57
C HIS A 20 -10.58 1.35 14.96
N SER A 21 -9.65 0.96 14.09
CA SER A 21 -8.21 1.14 14.36
C SER A 21 -7.82 2.62 14.49
N PHE A 22 -8.42 3.51 13.70
CA PHE A 22 -8.22 4.95 13.89
C PHE A 22 -8.78 5.44 15.23
N GLU A 23 -9.96 4.97 15.62
CA GLU A 23 -10.60 5.35 16.89
C GLU A 23 -9.78 4.87 18.09
N ASP A 24 -9.39 3.59 18.11
CA ASP A 24 -8.61 2.98 19.20
C ASP A 24 -7.24 3.64 19.40
N LEU A 25 -6.62 4.10 18.30
CA LEU A 25 -5.33 4.79 18.33
C LEU A 25 -5.45 6.28 18.64
N GLY A 26 -6.66 6.81 18.86
CA GLY A 26 -6.89 8.23 19.12
C GLY A 26 -6.65 9.12 17.89
N LEU A 27 -6.82 8.57 16.69
CA LEU A 27 -6.56 9.20 15.40
C LEU A 27 -7.84 9.53 14.61
N GLY A 28 -8.99 9.60 15.28
CA GLY A 28 -10.31 9.78 14.65
C GLY A 28 -10.44 10.99 13.72
N GLY A 29 -9.64 12.04 13.93
CA GLY A 29 -9.62 13.22 13.03
C GLY A 29 -9.04 12.96 11.63
N GLU A 30 -8.43 11.79 11.40
CA GLU A 30 -7.87 11.39 10.10
C GLU A 30 -8.72 10.33 9.38
N THR A 31 -9.72 9.78 10.08
CA THR A 31 -10.55 8.66 9.60
C THR A 31 -11.21 8.97 8.27
N GLU A 32 -11.80 10.16 8.12
CA GLU A 32 -12.53 10.55 6.91
C GLU A 32 -11.64 10.59 5.66
N ILE A 33 -10.43 11.14 5.79
CA ILE A 33 -9.50 11.32 4.67
C ILE A 33 -8.83 9.99 4.29
N ALA A 34 -8.40 9.20 5.28
CA ALA A 34 -7.52 8.06 5.03
C ALA A 34 -8.27 6.72 4.86
N THR A 35 -9.41 6.53 5.52
CA THR A 35 -10.13 5.25 5.53
C THR A 35 -10.49 4.75 4.13
N PRO A 36 -11.07 5.56 3.23
CA PRO A 36 -11.44 5.06 1.89
C PRO A 36 -10.23 4.51 1.15
N TYR A 37 -9.10 5.24 1.20
CA TYR A 37 -7.88 4.84 0.50
C TYR A 37 -7.23 3.57 1.10
N LEU A 38 -7.11 3.51 2.44
CA LEU A 38 -6.54 2.34 3.10
C LEU A 38 -7.41 1.09 2.89
N THR A 39 -8.73 1.25 2.87
CA THR A 39 -9.66 0.17 2.53
C THR A 39 -9.39 -0.34 1.12
N ASP A 40 -9.28 0.56 0.13
CA ASP A 40 -9.03 0.18 -1.26
C ASP A 40 -7.67 -0.47 -1.43
N LEU A 41 -6.66 0.01 -0.70
CA LEU A 41 -5.33 -0.60 -0.67
C LEU A 41 -5.43 -2.04 -0.19
N LEU A 42 -6.13 -2.32 0.91
CA LEU A 42 -6.27 -3.68 1.43
C LEU A 42 -7.02 -4.60 0.48
N VAL A 43 -8.07 -4.10 -0.18
CA VAL A 43 -8.79 -4.85 -1.21
C VAL A 43 -7.86 -5.19 -2.39
N ARG A 44 -7.06 -4.22 -2.88
CA ARG A 44 -6.07 -4.48 -3.93
C ARG A 44 -5.07 -5.55 -3.51
N PHE A 45 -4.51 -5.47 -2.31
CA PHE A 45 -3.51 -6.44 -1.83
C PHE A 45 -4.09 -7.81 -1.45
N ALA A 46 -5.40 -7.94 -1.33
CA ALA A 46 -6.05 -9.25 -1.24
C ALA A 46 -6.03 -10.00 -2.60
N GLU A 47 -5.83 -9.28 -3.71
CA GLU A 47 -5.68 -9.85 -5.06
C GLU A 47 -4.18 -10.06 -5.37
N ALA A 48 -3.78 -11.29 -5.71
CA ALA A 48 -2.36 -11.66 -5.87
C ALA A 48 -1.62 -10.81 -6.92
N ASP A 49 -2.31 -10.41 -8.00
CA ASP A 49 -1.73 -9.69 -9.13
C ASP A 49 -1.25 -8.27 -8.77
N HIS A 50 -1.85 -7.65 -7.74
CA HIS A 50 -1.47 -6.32 -7.28
C HIS A 50 -0.15 -6.31 -6.47
N VAL A 51 0.27 -7.47 -5.94
CA VAL A 51 1.53 -7.58 -5.20
C VAL A 51 2.72 -7.60 -6.15
N THR A 52 2.56 -8.17 -7.34
CA THR A 52 3.61 -8.33 -8.35
C THR A 52 3.12 -7.86 -9.72
N PRO A 53 2.88 -6.56 -9.91
CA PRO A 53 2.42 -6.03 -11.19
C PRO A 53 3.51 -6.23 -12.26
N PRO A 54 3.13 -6.38 -13.54
CA PRO A 54 4.09 -6.49 -14.63
C PRO A 54 4.79 -5.14 -14.89
N GLY A 55 6.11 -5.20 -15.09
CA GLY A 55 6.91 -4.10 -15.62
C GLY A 55 6.75 -3.94 -17.13
N ALA A 56 7.34 -2.89 -17.70
CA ALA A 56 7.28 -2.60 -19.14
C ALA A 56 7.85 -3.71 -20.04
N ASP A 57 8.76 -4.53 -19.50
CA ASP A 57 9.35 -5.72 -20.13
C ASP A 57 8.54 -7.01 -19.88
N GLY A 58 7.42 -6.91 -19.17
CA GLY A 58 6.59 -8.05 -18.75
C GLY A 58 7.12 -8.80 -17.53
N ALA A 59 8.27 -8.42 -16.98
CA ALA A 59 8.81 -9.04 -15.77
C ALA A 59 8.03 -8.56 -14.53
N PRO A 60 7.74 -9.43 -13.55
CA PRO A 60 7.03 -9.02 -12.35
C PRO A 60 7.89 -8.09 -11.49
N LEU A 61 7.31 -6.97 -11.05
CA LEU A 61 7.95 -6.06 -10.10
C LEU A 61 7.75 -6.62 -8.69
N VAL A 62 8.74 -7.35 -8.17
CA VAL A 62 8.62 -8.07 -6.88
C VAL A 62 9.17 -7.28 -5.70
N SER A 63 10.19 -6.44 -5.94
CA SER A 63 10.88 -5.69 -4.90
C SER A 63 10.69 -4.17 -5.02
N VAL A 64 11.17 -3.44 -4.01
CA VAL A 64 11.31 -1.97 -4.06
C VAL A 64 12.32 -1.56 -5.14
N ALA A 65 13.39 -2.33 -5.32
CA ALA A 65 14.43 -2.04 -6.30
C ALA A 65 13.89 -2.14 -7.73
N ASP A 66 13.09 -3.17 -8.04
CA ASP A 66 12.50 -3.36 -9.37
C ASP A 66 11.58 -2.19 -9.75
N ARG A 67 10.74 -1.78 -8.79
CA ARG A 67 9.83 -0.63 -8.97
C ARG A 67 10.60 0.69 -9.15
N LEU A 68 11.67 0.91 -8.40
CA LEU A 68 12.53 2.08 -8.58
C LEU A 68 13.29 2.05 -9.91
N ALA A 69 13.68 0.86 -10.39
CA ALA A 69 14.30 0.69 -11.70
C ALA A 69 13.28 1.00 -12.81
N GLU A 70 12.04 0.54 -12.69
CA GLU A 70 10.95 0.87 -13.62
C GLU A 70 10.69 2.39 -13.69
N ILE A 71 10.63 3.10 -12.56
CA ILE A 71 10.50 4.58 -12.55
C ILE A 71 11.66 5.24 -13.30
N GLN A 72 12.89 4.75 -13.11
CA GLN A 72 14.07 5.26 -13.83
C GLN A 72 13.99 5.00 -15.33
N ARG A 73 13.41 3.87 -15.77
CA ARG A 73 13.20 3.58 -17.20
C ARG A 73 12.23 4.57 -17.85
N VAL A 74 11.15 4.94 -17.15
CA VAL A 74 10.19 5.97 -17.65
C VAL A 74 10.88 7.32 -17.89
N TRP A 75 11.95 7.61 -17.14
CA TRP A 75 12.73 8.84 -17.26
C TRP A 75 13.93 8.73 -18.22
N ALA A 76 14.20 7.55 -18.78
CA ALA A 76 15.32 7.34 -19.66
C ALA A 76 15.12 8.11 -20.99
N LEU A 77 16.09 8.97 -21.31
CA LEU A 77 16.05 9.87 -22.47
C LEU A 77 15.99 9.13 -23.82
N ASP A 78 16.37 7.85 -23.86
CA ASP A 78 16.41 7.02 -25.06
C ASP A 78 15.14 6.15 -25.24
N GLY A 79 14.15 6.28 -24.36
CA GLY A 79 12.88 5.55 -24.42
C GLY A 79 11.81 6.24 -25.30
N PRO A 80 10.83 5.49 -25.85
CA PRO A 80 9.78 6.06 -26.66
C PRO A 80 8.82 6.90 -25.79
N LEU A 81 9.06 8.22 -25.76
CA LEU A 81 8.32 9.27 -25.05
C LEU A 81 8.18 9.10 -23.52
N PHE A 82 8.56 10.16 -22.81
CA PHE A 82 8.17 10.41 -21.42
C PHE A 82 6.66 10.17 -21.22
N ASP A 83 6.30 9.20 -20.38
CA ASP A 83 4.92 8.88 -19.99
C ASP A 83 4.67 9.26 -18.52
N PRO A 84 4.23 10.51 -18.26
CA PRO A 84 3.95 10.94 -16.90
C PRO A 84 2.80 10.16 -16.26
N ALA A 85 1.84 9.62 -17.03
CA ALA A 85 0.77 8.83 -16.44
C ALA A 85 1.30 7.51 -15.86
N ARG A 86 2.21 6.86 -16.59
CA ARG A 86 2.89 5.65 -16.14
C ARG A 86 3.80 5.90 -14.92
N GLU A 87 4.51 7.04 -14.88
CA GLU A 87 5.30 7.40 -13.69
C GLU A 87 4.43 7.50 -12.44
N ILE A 88 3.29 8.18 -12.54
CA ILE A 88 2.37 8.36 -11.41
C ILE A 88 1.76 7.03 -10.97
N GLU A 89 1.42 6.15 -11.92
CA GLU A 89 0.93 4.81 -11.64
C GLU A 89 1.95 3.99 -10.83
N ILE A 90 3.20 3.89 -11.32
CA ILE A 90 4.25 3.12 -10.64
C ILE A 90 4.62 3.76 -9.29
N SER A 91 4.64 5.10 -9.23
CA SER A 91 4.86 5.81 -7.97
C SER A 91 3.79 5.48 -6.94
N ARG A 92 2.51 5.47 -7.32
CA ARG A 92 1.42 5.03 -6.44
C ARG A 92 1.62 3.59 -5.99
N GLN A 93 1.87 2.67 -6.93
CA GLN A 93 2.07 1.26 -6.61
C GLN A 93 3.25 1.03 -5.65
N LEU A 94 4.33 1.80 -5.80
CA LEU A 94 5.48 1.78 -4.90
C LEU A 94 5.14 2.32 -3.50
N GLY A 95 4.37 3.41 -3.43
CA GLY A 95 3.82 3.93 -2.18
C GLY A 95 2.97 2.88 -1.46
N ASP A 96 2.02 2.29 -2.18
CA ASP A 96 1.10 1.28 -1.65
C ASP A 96 1.84 0.04 -1.16
N TYR A 97 2.77 -0.50 -1.96
CA TYR A 97 3.59 -1.65 -1.58
C TYR A 97 4.42 -1.39 -0.32
N THR A 98 5.10 -0.25 -0.27
CA THR A 98 5.92 0.08 0.91
C THR A 98 5.07 0.31 2.16
N LEU A 99 3.90 0.93 2.03
CA LEU A 99 2.97 1.14 3.14
C LEU A 99 2.40 -0.19 3.65
N PHE A 100 1.93 -1.04 2.73
CA PHE A 100 1.42 -2.36 3.03
C PHE A 100 2.48 -3.22 3.74
N MET A 101 3.70 -3.30 3.20
CA MET A 101 4.79 -4.06 3.83
C MET A 101 5.17 -3.50 5.20
N SER A 102 5.16 -2.18 5.37
CA SER A 102 5.51 -1.54 6.66
C SER A 102 4.43 -1.72 7.72
N GLY A 103 3.16 -1.94 7.33
CA GLY A 103 2.06 -2.18 8.27
C GLY A 103 1.77 -3.65 8.51
N PHE A 104 1.59 -4.43 7.43
CA PHE A 104 1.19 -5.84 7.52
C PHE A 104 2.36 -6.81 7.75
N PHE A 105 3.57 -6.46 7.30
CA PHE A 105 4.75 -7.33 7.34
C PHE A 105 5.95 -6.64 8.02
N TRP A 106 5.67 -5.84 9.04
CA TRP A 106 6.65 -5.06 9.78
C TRP A 106 7.86 -5.89 10.24
N GLU A 107 7.62 -7.11 10.74
CA GLU A 107 8.67 -8.00 11.24
C GLU A 107 9.71 -8.29 10.15
N ARG A 108 9.25 -8.61 8.94
CA ARG A 108 10.14 -8.85 7.79
C ARG A 108 10.90 -7.59 7.38
N VAL A 109 10.22 -6.44 7.33
CA VAL A 109 10.85 -5.15 7.00
C VAL A 109 11.93 -4.77 8.02
N ARG A 110 11.69 -5.08 9.30
CA ARG A 110 12.64 -4.89 10.39
C ARG A 110 13.82 -5.85 10.27
N ASP A 111 13.57 -7.13 10.02
CA ASP A 111 14.61 -8.16 9.94
C ASP A 111 15.57 -7.94 8.75
N MET A 112 15.06 -7.36 7.64
CA MET A 112 15.89 -6.91 6.51
C MET A 112 16.61 -5.57 6.76
N ALA A 113 16.48 -4.97 7.96
CA ALA A 113 16.94 -3.61 8.28
C ALA A 113 16.45 -2.53 7.28
N ALA A 114 15.30 -2.77 6.63
CA ALA A 114 14.82 -1.97 5.50
C ALA A 114 13.79 -0.90 5.90
N SER A 115 13.37 -0.83 7.17
CA SER A 115 12.35 0.11 7.66
C SER A 115 12.59 1.56 7.20
N ARG A 116 13.78 2.11 7.44
CA ARG A 116 14.10 3.49 7.02
C ARG A 116 14.04 3.67 5.51
N HIS A 117 14.44 2.65 4.75
CA HIS A 117 14.39 2.67 3.29
C HIS A 117 12.94 2.68 2.79
N TYR A 118 12.10 1.78 3.30
CA TYR A 118 10.68 1.68 2.95
C TYR A 118 9.94 2.97 3.29
N THR A 119 10.14 3.52 4.49
CA THR A 119 9.55 4.81 4.86
C THR A 119 9.98 5.92 3.91
N ARG A 120 11.28 6.03 3.61
CA ARG A 120 11.78 7.10 2.72
C ARG A 120 11.22 6.97 1.31
N VAL A 121 11.22 5.75 0.76
CA VAL A 121 10.74 5.47 -0.59
C VAL A 121 9.23 5.71 -0.68
N GLY A 122 8.44 5.16 0.23
CA GLY A 122 6.99 5.31 0.24
C GLY A 122 6.53 6.76 0.39
N ARG A 123 7.16 7.52 1.31
CA ARG A 123 6.87 8.96 1.46
C ARG A 123 7.17 9.74 0.19
N ARG A 124 8.29 9.46 -0.48
CA ARG A 124 8.65 10.12 -1.73
C ARG A 124 7.67 9.78 -2.84
N ALA A 125 7.33 8.50 -2.99
CA ALA A 125 6.36 8.00 -3.96
C ALA A 125 5.01 8.71 -3.82
N TYR A 126 4.42 8.73 -2.62
CA TYR A 126 3.15 9.44 -2.40
C TYR A 126 3.25 10.95 -2.59
N ARG A 127 4.41 11.57 -2.33
CA ARG A 127 4.60 13.00 -2.59
C ARG A 127 4.51 13.31 -4.08
N VAL A 128 5.14 12.50 -4.93
CA VAL A 128 5.07 12.65 -6.40
C VAL A 128 3.62 12.59 -6.87
N VAL A 129 2.86 11.61 -6.38
CA VAL A 129 1.43 11.46 -6.70
C VAL A 129 0.61 12.66 -6.20
N ALA A 130 0.86 13.12 -4.96
CA ALA A 130 0.18 14.29 -4.40
C ALA A 130 0.43 15.56 -5.21
N GLU A 131 1.68 15.79 -5.64
CA GLU A 131 2.07 16.94 -6.45
C GLU A 131 1.39 16.92 -7.83
N HIS A 132 1.28 15.74 -8.44
CA HIS A 132 0.56 15.55 -9.70
C HIS A 132 -0.93 15.87 -9.55
N HIS A 133 -1.63 15.27 -8.58
CA HIS A 133 -3.05 15.56 -8.33
C HIS A 133 -3.28 17.03 -7.99
N ARG A 134 -2.36 17.66 -7.23
CA ARG A 134 -2.43 19.10 -6.93
C ARG A 134 -2.32 19.95 -8.19
N ALA A 135 -1.40 19.61 -9.09
CA ALA A 135 -1.26 20.31 -10.37
C ALA A 135 -2.49 20.14 -11.27
N ALA A 136 -3.17 18.98 -11.18
CA ALA A 136 -4.42 18.70 -11.88
C ALA A 136 -5.68 19.28 -11.20
N GLY A 137 -5.57 19.90 -10.02
CA GLY A 137 -6.73 20.43 -9.28
C GLY A 137 -7.63 19.36 -8.64
N SER A 138 -7.13 18.13 -8.47
CA SER A 138 -7.87 17.01 -7.90
C SER A 138 -7.83 17.02 -6.36
N GLU A 139 -8.97 16.74 -5.72
CA GLU A 139 -9.09 16.63 -4.26
C GLU A 139 -8.27 15.46 -3.68
N ASP A 140 -7.97 14.44 -4.48
CA ASP A 140 -7.12 13.30 -4.09
C ASP A 140 -5.71 13.74 -3.65
N ALA A 141 -5.27 14.93 -4.06
CA ALA A 141 -4.03 15.52 -3.58
C ALA A 141 -3.95 15.54 -2.04
N LEU A 142 -5.09 15.71 -1.35
CA LEU A 142 -5.17 15.75 0.11
C LEU A 142 -4.82 14.39 0.74
N VAL A 143 -5.39 13.30 0.23
CA VAL A 143 -5.12 11.96 0.78
C VAL A 143 -3.68 11.53 0.49
N PHE A 144 -3.17 11.78 -0.72
CA PHE A 144 -1.78 11.44 -1.07
C PHE A 144 -0.76 12.27 -0.28
N ARG A 145 -1.06 13.56 -0.05
CA ARG A 145 -0.23 14.39 0.82
C ARG A 145 -0.23 13.85 2.25
N ALA A 146 -1.39 13.49 2.79
CA ALA A 146 -1.50 12.90 4.11
C ALA A 146 -0.68 11.60 4.20
N LEU A 147 -0.80 10.70 3.21
CA LEU A 147 -0.04 9.45 3.12
C LEU A 147 1.48 9.68 3.11
N SER A 148 1.95 10.72 2.40
CA SER A 148 3.37 11.11 2.37
C SER A 148 3.86 11.69 3.70
N GLU A 149 3.09 12.60 4.31
CA GLU A 149 3.49 13.30 5.53
C GLU A 149 3.42 12.39 6.75
N ARG A 150 2.41 11.51 6.81
CA ARG A 150 2.05 10.69 7.98
C ARG A 150 2.23 9.19 7.74
N PHE A 151 3.07 8.80 6.79
CA PHE A 151 3.29 7.41 6.37
C PHE A 151 3.38 6.40 7.53
N MET A 152 4.25 6.64 8.52
CA MET A 152 4.43 5.70 9.64
C MET A 152 3.21 5.60 10.56
N ARG A 153 2.40 6.66 10.62
CA ARG A 153 1.14 6.64 11.36
C ARG A 153 0.16 5.69 10.70
N TYR A 154 -0.02 5.78 9.38
CA TYR A 154 -0.90 4.85 8.64
C TYR A 154 -0.35 3.42 8.59
N ALA A 155 0.98 3.24 8.50
CA ALA A 155 1.58 1.92 8.68
C ALA A 155 1.23 1.33 10.06
N GLY A 156 1.27 2.15 11.12
CA GLY A 156 0.85 1.77 12.46
C GLY A 156 -0.63 1.40 12.57
N VAL A 157 -1.53 2.15 11.90
CA VAL A 157 -2.96 1.82 11.81
C VAL A 157 -3.16 0.45 11.17
N LEU A 158 -2.48 0.16 10.06
CA LEU A 158 -2.56 -1.14 9.37
C LEU A 158 -2.01 -2.28 10.25
N MET A 159 -0.90 -2.04 10.96
CA MET A 159 -0.31 -3.02 11.88
C MET A 159 -1.25 -3.33 13.05
N TYR A 160 -1.83 -2.31 13.66
CA TYR A 160 -2.81 -2.45 14.73
C TYR A 160 -4.05 -3.21 14.24
N MET A 161 -4.58 -2.81 13.08
CA MET A 161 -5.72 -3.46 12.44
C MET A 161 -5.48 -4.95 12.25
N ARG A 162 -4.31 -5.33 11.71
CA ARG A 162 -3.88 -6.72 11.56
C ARG A 162 -3.86 -7.44 12.91
N GLU A 163 -3.24 -6.86 13.93
CA GLU A 163 -3.04 -7.53 15.22
C GLU A 163 -4.35 -7.71 16.02
N VAL A 164 -5.22 -6.70 16.00
CA VAL A 164 -6.41 -6.64 16.86
C VAL A 164 -7.65 -7.19 16.17
N TYR A 165 -7.86 -6.84 14.91
CA TYR A 165 -9.11 -7.16 14.20
C TYR A 165 -9.02 -8.37 13.27
N VAL A 166 -7.81 -8.68 12.78
CA VAL A 166 -7.57 -9.87 11.94
C VAL A 166 -7.00 -11.02 12.78
N GLY A 167 -6.11 -10.71 13.72
CA GLY A 167 -5.56 -11.64 14.70
C GLY A 167 -4.40 -12.52 14.19
N ALA A 168 -3.76 -13.21 15.14
CA ALA A 168 -2.60 -14.08 14.88
C ALA A 168 -2.89 -15.28 13.96
N ASN A 169 -4.16 -15.67 13.75
CA ASN A 169 -4.53 -16.77 12.85
C ASN A 169 -4.31 -16.43 11.35
N PHE A 170 -3.96 -15.18 11.03
CA PHE A 170 -3.47 -14.80 9.70
C PHE A 170 -1.94 -15.01 9.53
N ALA A 171 -1.23 -15.56 10.52
CA ALA A 171 0.16 -16.03 10.36
C ALA A 171 0.45 -17.31 11.19
N PRO A 172 1.07 -18.35 10.59
CA PRO A 172 2.28 -18.21 9.82
C PRO A 172 2.00 -18.27 8.32
N TRP A 173 2.15 -17.09 7.72
CA TRP A 173 2.51 -16.90 6.33
C TRP A 173 3.72 -17.80 5.98
N PRO A 174 3.82 -18.35 4.75
CA PRO A 174 3.07 -17.98 3.55
C PRO A 174 1.97 -18.99 3.20
N HIS A 175 0.75 -18.51 2.90
CA HIS A 175 -0.17 -19.33 2.10
C HIS A 175 0.45 -19.62 0.73
N ARG A 176 0.23 -20.83 0.20
CA ARG A 176 0.82 -21.39 -1.04
C ARG A 176 0.72 -20.51 -2.30
N LEU A 177 -0.11 -19.47 -2.29
CA LEU A 177 -0.23 -18.49 -3.38
C LEU A 177 0.95 -17.50 -3.44
N PHE A 178 1.71 -17.31 -2.35
CA PHE A 178 2.80 -16.31 -2.26
C PHE A 178 4.21 -16.91 -2.06
N ALA A 179 4.32 -18.23 -1.90
CA ALA A 179 5.60 -18.91 -1.66
C ALA A 179 6.62 -18.76 -2.81
N ARG A 180 6.19 -18.36 -4.01
CA ARG A 180 7.11 -18.09 -5.13
C ARG A 180 7.96 -16.83 -4.97
N ILE A 181 7.55 -15.87 -4.14
CA ILE A 181 8.25 -14.57 -3.98
C ILE A 181 9.39 -14.66 -2.94
N ILE A 182 9.48 -15.75 -2.17
CA ILE A 182 10.44 -15.89 -1.06
C ILE A 182 11.68 -16.69 -1.46
N THR A 183 11.70 -17.30 -2.65
CA THR A 183 12.73 -18.28 -3.03
C THR A 183 13.66 -17.82 -4.17
N GLU A 184 13.65 -16.53 -4.50
CA GLU A 184 14.62 -15.93 -5.44
C GLU A 184 15.34 -14.74 -4.82
#